data_AF-A0ABD2P7I8-F1
#
_entry.id   AF-A0ABD2P7I8-F1
#
_cell.length_a   1.000
_cell.length_b   1.000
_cell.length_c   1.000
_cell.angle_alpha   90.00
_cell.angle_beta   90.00
_cell.angle_gamma   90.00
#
_symmetry.space_group_name_H-M   'P 1'
#
loop_
_entity.id
_entity.type
_entity.pdbx_description
1 polymer ?
#
loop_
_entity_poly.entity_id
_entity_poly.type
_entity_poly.pdbx_seq_one_letter_code
_entity_poly.pdbx_strand_id
1 'polypeptide(L)'
;MFNISTKKTKSFKCVDNFGEEGYIVAVIDCPDFLEKLSLVLQGIFSCKVEGEDLKIGLPDISITSKDATDVEKIVPVHKLIESHIFDFVSFLACMKKVGMIQKFSDHSRNIDDILKIDASLKRASFDNNQSGHFFIAYQLSPVFDDCILEVSEKDASDLLKVTIYHRDQNSLIAFLHHLYQNISSLILLPEEFATNLHSASFEECKETLKNSILKEISSAKEFEKRLNIDEEELKKFKFQLKDLEYATDMAYVKLRIASDQEEENE
;
A
#
# COMPACT_ATOMS: atom_id res chain seq x y z
N MET A 1 -31.68 -11.99 20.46
CA MET A 1 -32.37 -12.91 19.53
C MET A 1 -32.95 -12.04 18.42
N PHE A 2 -32.24 -11.91 17.30
CA PHE A 2 -32.74 -11.17 16.13
C PHE A 2 -33.13 -12.18 15.07
N ASN A 3 -34.38 -12.11 14.63
CA ASN A 3 -34.92 -12.94 13.57
C ASN A 3 -34.73 -12.16 12.26
N ILE A 4 -33.66 -12.47 11.52
CA ILE A 4 -33.42 -11.88 10.20
C ILE A 4 -33.89 -12.89 9.16
N SER A 5 -35.10 -12.67 8.65
CA SER A 5 -35.62 -13.35 7.47
C SER A 5 -34.97 -12.72 6.23
N THR A 6 -33.85 -13.28 5.76
CA THR A 6 -33.34 -12.97 4.42
C THR A 6 -34.10 -13.78 3.37
N LYS A 7 -34.64 -13.07 2.37
CA LYS A 7 -35.32 -13.62 1.20
C LYS A 7 -34.43 -14.63 0.47
N LYS A 8 -35.05 -15.76 0.08
CA LYS A 8 -34.54 -16.84 -0.80
C LYS A 8 -33.40 -16.44 -1.75
N THR A 9 -32.21 -16.98 -1.50
CA THR A 9 -31.28 -17.38 -2.57
C THR A 9 -31.25 -18.91 -2.60
N LYS A 10 -31.95 -19.47 -3.60
CA LYS A 10 -31.94 -20.89 -3.94
C LYS A 10 -31.00 -21.07 -5.14
N SER A 11 -29.83 -21.64 -4.93
CA SER A 11 -29.16 -22.46 -5.94
C SER A 11 -28.01 -23.25 -5.31
N PHE A 12 -28.34 -24.40 -4.70
CA PHE A 12 -27.34 -25.45 -4.51
C PHE A 12 -27.10 -26.12 -5.87
N LYS A 13 -25.85 -26.10 -6.37
CA LYS A 13 -25.44 -26.91 -7.52
C LYS A 13 -24.71 -28.15 -6.99
N CYS A 14 -25.31 -29.31 -7.17
CA CYS A 14 -24.62 -30.59 -7.01
C CYS A 14 -23.85 -30.87 -8.31
N VAL A 15 -22.56 -31.20 -8.21
CA VAL A 15 -21.75 -31.61 -9.37
C VAL A 15 -21.47 -33.10 -9.21
N ASP A 16 -22.09 -33.92 -10.05
CA ASP A 16 -22.09 -35.38 -9.94
C ASP A 16 -20.85 -36.02 -10.60
N ASN A 17 -19.66 -35.74 -10.07
CA ASN A 17 -18.45 -36.49 -10.39
C ASN A 17 -17.67 -36.77 -9.11
N PHE A 18 -18.06 -37.82 -8.39
CA PHE A 18 -17.39 -38.25 -7.17
C PHE A 18 -16.23 -39.20 -7.52
N GLY A 19 -15.00 -38.78 -7.18
CA GLY A 19 -13.88 -39.69 -6.98
C GLY A 19 -13.95 -40.33 -5.58
N GLU A 20 -12.82 -40.85 -5.07
CA GLU A 20 -12.74 -41.41 -3.70
C GLU A 20 -12.98 -40.36 -2.59
N GLU A 21 -12.95 -39.07 -2.94
CA GLU A 21 -13.31 -37.95 -2.06
C GLU A 21 -14.41 -37.09 -2.69
N GLY A 22 -15.42 -36.72 -1.89
CA GLY A 22 -16.51 -35.84 -2.28
C GLY A 22 -16.44 -34.50 -1.57
N TYR A 23 -16.58 -33.41 -2.31
CA TYR A 23 -16.57 -32.05 -1.77
C TYR A 23 -17.97 -31.45 -1.82
N ILE A 24 -18.40 -30.83 -0.72
CA ILE A 24 -19.62 -30.00 -0.67
C ILE A 24 -19.18 -28.54 -0.65
N VAL A 25 -19.47 -27.80 -1.72
CA VAL A 25 -19.17 -26.37 -1.82
C VAL A 25 -20.45 -25.58 -1.59
N ALA A 26 -20.46 -24.73 -0.56
CA ALA A 26 -21.52 -23.77 -0.30
C ALA A 26 -21.05 -22.36 -0.66
N VAL A 27 -21.79 -21.68 -1.55
CA VAL A 27 -21.57 -20.27 -1.89
C VAL A 27 -22.58 -19.44 -1.13
N ILE A 28 -22.10 -18.47 -0.35
CA ILE A 28 -22.93 -17.63 0.52
C ILE A 28 -22.68 -16.17 0.14
N ASP A 29 -23.72 -15.51 -0.35
CA ASP A 29 -23.69 -14.06 -0.59
C ASP A 29 -23.69 -13.34 0.76
N CYS A 30 -22.57 -12.71 1.10
CA CYS A 30 -22.45 -11.95 2.34
C CYS A 30 -22.94 -10.51 2.14
N PRO A 31 -23.70 -9.93 3.09
CA PRO A 31 -24.18 -8.55 2.96
C PRO A 31 -23.07 -7.51 3.13
N ASP A 32 -23.19 -6.39 2.42
CA ASP A 32 -22.19 -5.31 2.27
C ASP A 32 -21.73 -4.61 3.57
N PHE A 33 -22.38 -4.85 4.72
CA PHE A 33 -22.16 -4.11 5.98
C PHE A 33 -21.37 -4.92 7.04
N LEU A 34 -20.55 -5.88 6.61
CA LEU A 34 -19.75 -6.75 7.48
C LEU A 34 -18.63 -6.06 8.27
N GLU A 35 -18.32 -4.78 8.00
CA GLU A 35 -17.26 -4.02 8.69
C GLU A 35 -17.36 -4.04 10.22
N LYS A 36 -18.56 -4.32 10.78
CA LYS A 36 -18.83 -4.29 12.22
C LYS A 36 -19.37 -5.60 12.82
N LEU A 37 -19.45 -6.69 12.06
CA LEU A 37 -20.07 -7.94 12.52
C LEU A 37 -19.15 -9.14 12.32
N SER A 38 -18.95 -9.91 13.38
CA SER A 38 -18.54 -11.31 13.29
C SER A 38 -19.79 -12.17 13.12
N LEU A 39 -19.83 -12.96 12.06
CA LEU A 39 -20.87 -13.96 11.80
C LEU A 39 -20.31 -15.34 12.10
N VAL A 40 -21.11 -16.20 12.72
CA VAL A 40 -20.79 -17.62 12.83
C VAL A 40 -21.82 -18.38 12.01
N LEU A 41 -21.36 -19.04 10.96
CA LEU A 41 -22.17 -19.94 10.16
C LEU A 41 -22.19 -21.30 10.83
N GLN A 42 -23.41 -21.78 11.11
CA GLN A 42 -23.67 -23.10 11.62
C GLN A 42 -24.52 -23.86 10.60
N GLY A 43 -24.27 -25.14 10.43
CA GLY A 43 -24.96 -25.94 9.43
C GLY A 43 -25.17 -27.37 9.89
N ILE A 44 -26.19 -28.01 9.32
CA ILE A 44 -26.44 -29.44 9.50
C ILE A 44 -26.55 -30.04 8.11
N PHE A 45 -25.65 -30.97 7.80
CA PHE A 45 -25.78 -31.81 6.63
C PHE A 45 -26.76 -32.94 6.94
N SER A 46 -27.79 -33.09 6.12
CA SER A 46 -28.76 -34.19 6.25
C SER A 46 -28.73 -35.04 4.98
N CYS A 47 -28.47 -36.33 5.11
CA CYS A 47 -28.52 -37.28 4.00
C CYS A 47 -29.27 -38.55 4.42
N LYS A 48 -29.71 -39.33 3.44
CA LYS A 48 -30.35 -40.62 3.68
C LYS A 48 -29.43 -41.72 3.21
N VAL A 49 -29.00 -42.59 4.13
CA VAL A 49 -28.11 -43.71 3.84
C VAL A 49 -28.86 -44.98 4.22
N GLU A 50 -29.01 -45.92 3.28
CA GLU A 50 -29.67 -47.23 3.51
C GLU A 50 -31.09 -47.15 4.12
N GLY A 51 -31.79 -46.04 3.90
CA GLY A 51 -33.14 -45.84 4.40
C GLY A 51 -33.22 -45.10 5.74
N GLU A 52 -32.10 -44.85 6.41
CA GLU A 52 -32.00 -44.07 7.64
C GLU A 52 -31.59 -42.61 7.35
N ASP A 53 -32.19 -41.67 8.08
CA ASP A 53 -31.85 -40.25 7.99
C ASP A 53 -30.63 -39.95 8.87
N LEU A 54 -29.48 -39.68 8.25
CA LEU A 54 -28.26 -39.26 8.92
C LEU A 54 -28.17 -37.73 8.95
N LYS A 55 -27.88 -37.17 10.14
CA LYS A 55 -27.64 -35.74 10.33
C LYS A 55 -26.25 -35.52 10.92
N ILE A 56 -25.41 -34.78 10.21
CA ILE A 56 -24.04 -34.44 10.62
C ILE A 56 -24.00 -32.93 10.86
N GLY A 57 -23.58 -32.52 12.06
CA GLY A 57 -23.29 -31.11 12.32
C GLY A 57 -22.05 -30.67 11.55
N LEU A 58 -22.15 -29.58 10.81
CA LEU A 58 -20.99 -28.95 10.18
C LEU A 58 -20.22 -28.16 11.25
N PRO A 59 -18.89 -28.04 11.13
CA PRO A 59 -18.11 -27.20 12.02
C PRO A 59 -18.56 -25.74 11.90
N ASP A 60 -18.52 -25.03 13.02
CA ASP A 60 -18.81 -23.60 13.05
C ASP A 60 -17.76 -22.83 12.25
N ILE A 61 -18.20 -22.06 11.26
CA ILE A 61 -17.32 -21.22 10.44
C ILE A 61 -17.51 -19.77 10.87
N SER A 62 -16.50 -19.21 11.53
CA SER A 62 -16.50 -17.79 11.88
C SER A 62 -16.05 -16.96 10.68
N ILE A 63 -16.93 -16.07 10.20
CA ILE A 63 -16.63 -15.03 9.23
C ILE A 63 -16.50 -13.72 9.99
N THR A 64 -15.33 -13.10 9.91
CA THR A 64 -15.04 -11.81 10.50
C THR A 64 -15.02 -10.73 9.43
N SER A 65 -15.05 -9.46 9.86
CA SER A 65 -14.79 -8.33 8.95
C SER A 65 -13.47 -8.47 8.21
N LYS A 66 -12.45 -9.09 8.84
CA LYS A 66 -11.16 -9.36 8.19
C LYS A 66 -11.29 -10.29 7.00
N ASP A 67 -12.17 -11.28 7.04
CA ASP A 67 -12.37 -12.22 5.92
C ASP A 67 -13.05 -11.56 4.72
N ALA A 68 -13.77 -10.45 4.93
CA ALA A 68 -14.38 -9.60 3.90
C ALA A 68 -13.47 -8.45 3.43
N THR A 69 -12.34 -8.23 4.11
CA THR A 69 -11.32 -7.25 3.75
C THR A 69 -9.96 -7.91 3.46
N ASP A 70 -9.89 -9.24 3.46
CA ASP A 70 -8.66 -9.99 3.20
C ASP A 70 -8.40 -9.97 1.71
N VAL A 71 -7.71 -8.92 1.30
CA VAL A 71 -7.40 -8.60 -0.09
C VAL A 71 -6.73 -9.79 -0.83
N GLU A 72 -5.92 -10.58 -0.13
CA GLU A 72 -5.25 -11.77 -0.70
C GLU A 72 -6.26 -12.87 -1.10
N LYS A 73 -7.44 -12.91 -0.48
CA LYS A 73 -8.47 -13.94 -0.72
C LYS A 73 -9.62 -13.48 -1.61
N ILE A 74 -9.87 -12.17 -1.70
CA ILE A 74 -11.10 -11.63 -2.31
C ILE A 74 -10.90 -11.21 -3.76
N VAL A 75 -9.79 -10.55 -4.09
CA VAL A 75 -9.51 -10.09 -5.46
C VAL A 75 -8.12 -10.56 -5.89
N PRO A 76 -8.03 -11.58 -6.75
CA PRO A 76 -6.76 -11.98 -7.33
C PRO A 76 -6.13 -10.81 -8.10
N VAL A 77 -4.85 -10.50 -7.82
CA VAL A 77 -4.14 -9.35 -8.42
C VAL A 77 -4.13 -9.38 -9.97
N HIS A 78 -4.21 -10.57 -10.59
CA HIS A 78 -4.35 -10.68 -12.05
C HIS A 78 -5.63 -10.02 -12.59
N LYS A 79 -6.74 -10.04 -11.84
CA LYS A 79 -7.99 -9.37 -12.24
C LYS A 79 -7.90 -7.85 -12.20
N LEU A 80 -7.02 -7.31 -11.35
CA LEU A 80 -6.75 -5.87 -11.29
C LEU A 80 -6.01 -5.39 -12.55
N ILE A 81 -5.18 -6.26 -13.13
CA ILE A 81 -4.45 -5.99 -14.38
C ILE A 81 -5.40 -6.10 -15.58
N GLU A 82 -6.37 -7.02 -15.53
CA GLU A 82 -7.35 -7.30 -16.60
C GLU A 82 -8.57 -6.35 -16.63
N SER A 83 -8.45 -5.14 -16.06
CA SER A 83 -9.40 -4.03 -16.29
C SER A 83 -10.79 -4.16 -15.63
N HIS A 84 -10.96 -5.01 -14.60
CA HIS A 84 -12.19 -5.03 -13.82
C HIS A 84 -12.28 -3.83 -12.86
N ILE A 85 -12.82 -2.70 -13.35
CA ILE A 85 -12.86 -1.43 -12.60
C ILE A 85 -13.51 -1.55 -11.20
N PHE A 86 -14.57 -2.35 -11.05
CA PHE A 86 -15.23 -2.55 -9.76
C PHE A 86 -14.35 -3.32 -8.77
N ASP A 87 -13.67 -4.36 -9.23
CA ASP A 87 -12.72 -5.13 -8.43
C ASP A 87 -11.54 -4.26 -8.03
N PHE A 88 -11.08 -3.40 -8.94
CA PHE A 88 -10.00 -2.45 -8.69
C PHE A 88 -10.36 -1.38 -7.66
N VAL A 89 -11.51 -0.73 -7.81
CA VAL A 89 -11.97 0.28 -6.84
C VAL A 89 -12.20 -0.36 -5.47
N SER A 90 -12.76 -1.56 -5.42
CA SER A 90 -12.98 -2.31 -4.17
C SER A 90 -11.64 -2.63 -3.50
N PHE A 91 -10.66 -3.07 -4.30
CA PHE A 91 -9.30 -3.33 -3.83
C PHE A 91 -8.65 -2.08 -3.22
N LEU A 92 -8.69 -0.94 -3.93
CA LEU A 92 -8.15 0.32 -3.43
C LEU A 92 -8.82 0.78 -2.13
N ALA A 93 -10.13 0.57 -1.99
CA ALA A 93 -10.88 0.96 -0.79
C ALA A 93 -10.45 0.18 0.48
N CYS A 94 -9.91 -1.03 0.31
CA CYS A 94 -9.41 -1.85 1.42
C CYS A 94 -7.95 -1.57 1.78
N MET A 95 -7.23 -0.78 0.99
CA MET A 95 -5.82 -0.49 1.21
C MET A 95 -5.58 0.79 2.02
N LYS A 96 -4.44 0.83 2.71
CA LYS A 96 -3.89 2.08 3.24
C LYS A 96 -3.29 2.87 2.09
N LYS A 97 -3.36 4.20 2.17
CA LYS A 97 -2.78 5.09 1.16
C LYS A 97 -1.81 6.07 1.80
N VAL A 98 -0.72 6.36 1.10
CA VAL A 98 0.22 7.42 1.43
C VAL A 98 0.44 8.32 0.22
N GLY A 99 0.27 9.63 0.42
CA GLY A 99 0.52 10.64 -0.60
C GLY A 99 1.98 11.05 -0.62
N MET A 100 2.58 11.04 -1.79
CA MET A 100 3.95 11.43 -2.03
C MET A 100 4.06 12.34 -3.26
N ILE A 101 5.22 12.96 -3.40
CA ILE A 101 5.65 13.73 -4.55
C ILE A 101 6.88 13.05 -5.09
N GLN A 102 6.88 12.88 -6.40
CA GLN A 102 7.92 12.25 -7.16
C GLN A 102 8.59 13.28 -8.04
N LYS A 103 9.91 13.40 -7.91
CA LYS A 103 10.76 14.09 -8.87
C LYS A 103 11.61 13.04 -9.59
N PHE A 104 11.63 13.10 -10.92
CA PHE A 104 12.65 12.42 -11.72
C PHE A 104 13.68 13.45 -12.15
N SER A 105 14.96 13.13 -12.00
CA SER A 105 16.04 13.97 -12.52
C SER A 105 16.36 13.71 -14.00
N ASP A 106 15.73 12.71 -14.62
CA ASP A 106 15.91 12.39 -16.05
C ASP A 106 14.67 12.79 -16.86
N HIS A 107 14.68 14.02 -17.36
CA HIS A 107 13.59 14.63 -18.14
C HIS A 107 13.43 14.01 -19.55
N SER A 108 14.35 13.15 -19.97
CA SER A 108 14.36 12.60 -21.33
C SER A 108 13.49 11.35 -21.49
N ARG A 109 13.15 10.67 -20.39
CA ARG A 109 12.45 9.38 -20.42
C ARG A 109 10.98 9.52 -20.02
N ASN A 110 10.14 8.76 -20.71
CA ASN A 110 8.72 8.67 -20.38
C ASN A 110 8.54 7.95 -19.03
N ILE A 111 7.77 8.54 -18.11
CA ILE A 111 7.46 7.96 -16.80
C ILE A 111 6.86 6.55 -16.90
N ASP A 112 6.02 6.32 -17.92
CA ASP A 112 5.41 5.02 -18.18
C ASP A 112 6.48 3.95 -18.43
N ASP A 113 7.56 4.31 -19.13
CA ASP A 113 8.66 3.40 -19.45
C ASP A 113 9.52 3.15 -18.21
N ILE A 114 9.82 4.18 -17.41
CA ILE A 114 10.57 4.02 -16.16
C ILE A 114 9.83 3.07 -15.21
N LEU A 115 8.53 3.26 -15.03
CA LEU A 115 7.74 2.46 -14.10
C LEU A 115 7.53 1.02 -14.61
N LYS A 116 7.33 0.82 -15.92
CA LYS A 116 7.13 -0.52 -16.49
C LYS A 116 8.41 -1.32 -16.69
N ILE A 117 9.48 -0.66 -17.12
CA ILE A 117 10.74 -1.31 -17.51
C ILE A 117 11.67 -1.36 -16.30
N ASP A 118 12.04 -0.18 -15.78
CA ASP A 118 13.05 -0.11 -14.72
C ASP A 118 12.48 -0.70 -13.42
N ALA A 119 11.29 -0.25 -12.99
CA ALA A 119 10.64 -0.80 -11.80
C ALA A 119 9.82 -2.08 -12.02
N SER A 120 9.73 -2.59 -13.25
CA SER A 120 8.99 -3.82 -13.60
C SER A 120 7.52 -3.84 -13.14
N LEU A 121 6.88 -2.68 -13.03
CA LEU A 121 5.48 -2.58 -12.61
C LEU A 121 4.53 -2.82 -13.78
N LYS A 122 3.37 -3.43 -13.50
CA LYS A 122 2.34 -3.63 -14.51
C LYS A 122 1.36 -2.47 -14.50
N ARG A 123 1.16 -1.83 -15.66
CA ARG A 123 0.12 -0.80 -15.79
C ARG A 123 -1.26 -1.43 -15.74
N ALA A 124 -2.14 -0.92 -14.90
CA ALA A 124 -3.56 -1.25 -14.95
C ALA A 124 -4.20 -0.47 -16.11
N SER A 125 -4.82 -1.18 -17.05
CA SER A 125 -5.64 -0.57 -18.08
C SER A 125 -7.09 -0.46 -17.59
N PHE A 126 -7.76 0.66 -17.81
CA PHE A 126 -9.20 0.76 -17.68
C PHE A 126 -9.73 1.37 -18.98
N ASP A 127 -10.84 0.85 -19.50
CA ASP A 127 -11.41 1.28 -20.78
C ASP A 127 -11.91 2.74 -20.80
N ASN A 128 -11.86 3.42 -19.65
CA ASN A 128 -12.30 4.80 -19.52
C ASN A 128 -11.09 5.74 -19.40
N ASN A 129 -11.08 6.78 -20.25
CA ASN A 129 -10.15 7.90 -20.31
C ASN A 129 -10.11 8.74 -19.00
N GLN A 130 -9.84 8.13 -17.85
CA GLN A 130 -9.62 8.84 -16.59
C GLN A 130 -8.12 9.03 -16.35
N SER A 131 -7.80 10.24 -15.89
CA SER A 131 -6.50 10.91 -15.82
C SER A 131 -5.51 10.35 -14.78
N GLY A 132 -5.60 9.06 -14.45
CA GLY A 132 -4.73 8.40 -13.48
C GLY A 132 -3.95 7.24 -14.10
N HIS A 133 -2.63 7.27 -13.95
CA HIS A 133 -1.78 6.16 -14.38
C HIS A 133 -1.53 5.25 -13.18
N PHE A 134 -2.20 4.09 -13.13
CA PHE A 134 -2.03 3.11 -12.07
C PHE A 134 -1.05 2.02 -12.48
N PHE A 135 -0.10 1.72 -11.60
CA PHE A 135 0.91 0.69 -11.77
C PHE A 135 0.91 -0.25 -10.57
N ILE A 136 0.97 -1.54 -10.82
CA ILE A 136 0.79 -2.60 -9.83
C ILE A 136 2.08 -3.42 -9.74
N ALA A 137 2.58 -3.63 -8.52
CA ALA A 137 3.59 -4.65 -8.26
C ALA A 137 2.94 -6.04 -8.33
N TYR A 138 3.37 -6.87 -9.29
CA TYR A 138 2.80 -8.19 -9.51
C TYR A 138 3.86 -9.21 -9.88
N GLN A 139 3.92 -10.30 -9.11
CA GLN A 139 4.93 -11.35 -9.20
C GLN A 139 6.36 -10.82 -9.04
N LEU A 140 6.55 -9.76 -8.25
CA LEU A 140 7.89 -9.19 -7.97
C LEU A 140 8.46 -9.73 -6.65
N SER A 141 7.66 -9.66 -5.59
CA SER A 141 8.04 -10.17 -4.27
C SER A 141 6.79 -10.37 -3.41
N PRO A 142 6.62 -11.49 -2.72
CA PRO A 142 5.46 -11.72 -1.85
C PRO A 142 5.22 -10.63 -0.79
N VAL A 143 6.27 -9.90 -0.40
CA VAL A 143 6.20 -8.88 0.65
C VAL A 143 5.41 -7.65 0.21
N PHE A 144 5.55 -7.25 -1.06
CA PHE A 144 4.94 -6.04 -1.61
C PHE A 144 4.15 -6.28 -2.90
N ASP A 145 4.04 -7.54 -3.32
CA ASP A 145 3.07 -7.93 -4.35
C ASP A 145 1.73 -7.40 -3.92
N ASP A 146 1.04 -6.71 -4.84
CA ASP A 146 -0.22 -6.00 -4.63
C ASP A 146 -0.13 -4.50 -4.26
N CYS A 147 1.07 -3.97 -4.01
CA CYS A 147 1.25 -2.52 -3.89
C CYS A 147 0.90 -1.82 -5.21
N ILE A 148 0.15 -0.72 -5.13
CA ILE A 148 -0.29 0.06 -6.29
C ILE A 148 0.28 1.47 -6.19
N LEU A 149 0.91 1.92 -7.27
CA LEU A 149 1.35 3.30 -7.47
C LEU A 149 0.38 3.99 -8.44
N GLU A 150 -0.31 5.00 -7.94
CA GLU A 150 -1.09 5.93 -8.75
C GLU A 150 -0.23 7.16 -9.02
N VAL A 151 -0.04 7.50 -10.29
CA VAL A 151 0.57 8.75 -10.72
C VAL A 151 -0.53 9.67 -11.22
N SER A 152 -0.69 10.81 -10.55
CA SER A 152 -1.54 11.90 -11.02
C SER A 152 -0.70 12.82 -11.90
N GLU A 153 -1.11 13.00 -13.16
CA GLU A 153 -0.52 14.04 -14.00
C GLU A 153 -0.86 15.41 -13.39
N LYS A 154 0.17 16.19 -13.04
CA LYS A 154 0.01 17.59 -12.68
C LYS A 154 0.69 18.44 -13.74
N ASP A 155 -0.07 19.43 -14.23
CA ASP A 155 0.39 20.44 -15.18
C ASP A 155 1.70 21.12 -14.74
N ALA A 156 2.60 21.29 -15.71
CA ALA A 156 3.65 22.31 -15.78
C ALA A 156 4.77 22.35 -14.72
N SER A 157 4.88 21.38 -13.80
CA SER A 157 6.02 21.30 -12.86
C SER A 157 6.69 19.92 -12.90
N ASP A 158 8.02 19.87 -12.74
CA ASP A 158 8.84 18.64 -12.63
C ASP A 158 8.51 17.74 -11.41
N LEU A 159 7.45 18.09 -10.67
CA LEU A 159 6.97 17.41 -9.48
C LEU A 159 5.64 16.74 -9.78
N LEU A 160 5.64 15.41 -9.76
CA LEU A 160 4.46 14.60 -9.96
C LEU A 160 3.87 14.20 -8.61
N LYS A 161 2.56 14.28 -8.47
CA LYS A 161 1.89 13.75 -7.30
C LYS A 161 1.69 12.25 -7.49
N VAL A 162 2.11 11.46 -6.51
CA VAL A 162 1.91 10.01 -6.52
C VAL A 162 1.27 9.53 -5.24
N THR A 163 0.41 8.53 -5.36
CA THR A 163 -0.24 7.88 -4.22
C THR A 163 0.15 6.42 -4.23
N ILE A 164 0.68 5.93 -3.11
CA ILE A 164 0.99 4.51 -2.94
C ILE A 164 -0.10 3.88 -2.09
N TYR A 165 -0.77 2.87 -2.63
CA TYR A 165 -1.70 2.01 -1.92
C TYR A 165 -0.97 0.74 -1.48
N HIS A 166 -1.12 0.39 -0.21
CA HIS A 166 -0.36 -0.68 0.43
C HIS A 166 -1.17 -1.37 1.54
N ARG A 167 -0.81 -2.62 1.86
CA ARG A 167 -1.46 -3.41 2.91
C ARG A 167 -1.07 -2.92 4.31
N ASP A 168 0.24 -2.83 4.53
CA ASP A 168 0.81 -2.44 5.82
C ASP A 168 2.12 -1.68 5.67
N GLN A 169 2.73 -1.30 6.79
CA GLN A 169 3.94 -0.48 6.77
C GLN A 169 5.16 -1.25 6.24
N ASN A 170 5.22 -2.57 6.44
CA ASN A 170 6.33 -3.39 5.95
C ASN A 170 6.24 -3.53 4.42
N SER A 171 5.05 -3.73 3.88
CA SER A 171 4.83 -3.78 2.43
C SER A 171 5.18 -2.45 1.76
N LEU A 172 4.84 -1.32 2.41
CA LEU A 172 5.21 0.02 1.95
C LEU A 172 6.74 0.20 1.92
N ILE A 173 7.44 -0.10 3.02
CA ILE A 173 8.90 0.07 3.10
C ILE A 173 9.60 -0.81 2.05
N ALA A 174 9.18 -2.06 1.92
CA ALA A 174 9.75 -2.98 0.92
C ALA A 174 9.50 -2.49 -0.51
N PHE A 175 8.32 -1.95 -0.79
CA PHE A 175 8.00 -1.37 -2.09
C PHE A 175 8.83 -0.12 -2.40
N LEU A 176 8.98 0.79 -1.43
CA LEU A 176 9.84 1.97 -1.60
C LEU A 176 11.29 1.56 -1.89
N HIS A 177 11.82 0.60 -1.14
CA HIS A 177 13.16 0.06 -1.40
C HIS A 177 13.30 -0.50 -2.82
N HIS A 178 12.30 -1.25 -3.30
CA HIS A 178 12.28 -1.73 -4.69
C HIS A 178 12.32 -0.58 -5.70
N LEU A 179 11.53 0.47 -5.49
CA LEU A 179 11.53 1.64 -6.37
C LEU A 179 12.89 2.35 -6.37
N TYR A 180 13.46 2.65 -5.21
CA TYR A 180 14.78 3.30 -5.10
C TYR A 180 15.92 2.47 -5.67
N GLN A 181 15.85 1.14 -5.55
CA GLN A 181 16.88 0.25 -6.08
C GLN A 181 16.88 0.22 -7.61
N ASN A 182 15.71 0.32 -8.23
CA ASN A 182 15.57 0.14 -9.67
C ASN A 182 15.48 1.46 -10.45
N ILE A 183 15.05 2.55 -9.80
CA ILE A 183 14.96 3.88 -10.40
C ILE A 183 16.03 4.78 -9.78
N SER A 184 17.19 4.85 -10.43
CA SER A 184 18.38 5.54 -9.90
C SER A 184 18.20 7.03 -9.64
N SER A 185 17.27 7.68 -10.34
CA SER A 185 16.97 9.11 -10.24
C SER A 185 15.74 9.42 -9.38
N LEU A 186 15.18 8.41 -8.70
CA LEU A 186 13.94 8.56 -7.97
C LEU A 186 14.14 9.39 -6.70
N ILE A 187 13.35 10.45 -6.57
CA ILE A 187 13.17 11.15 -5.31
C ILE A 187 11.68 11.09 -4.96
N LEU A 188 11.33 10.34 -3.92
CA LEU A 188 10.00 10.33 -3.33
C LEU A 188 10.00 11.12 -2.03
N LEU A 189 9.06 12.05 -1.90
CA LEU A 189 8.88 12.92 -0.75
C LEU A 189 7.46 12.80 -0.26
N PRO A 190 7.19 12.62 1.04
CA PRO A 190 5.83 12.77 1.53
C PRO A 190 5.22 14.12 1.13
N GLU A 191 3.93 14.12 0.78
CA GLU A 191 3.25 15.29 0.22
C GLU A 191 3.31 16.52 1.14
N GLU A 192 3.40 16.30 2.46
CA GLU A 192 3.55 17.33 3.49
C GLU A 192 4.81 18.21 3.28
N PHE A 193 5.80 17.71 2.55
CA PHE A 193 7.06 18.40 2.28
C PHE A 193 7.02 19.32 1.05
N ALA A 194 6.01 19.17 0.19
CA ALA A 194 5.86 19.91 -1.07
C ALA A 194 5.94 21.43 -0.91
N THR A 195 5.29 21.93 0.13
CA THR A 195 5.01 23.34 0.37
C THR A 195 6.26 24.14 0.74
N ASN A 196 7.36 23.46 1.08
CA ASN A 196 8.60 24.08 1.54
C ASN A 196 9.78 23.96 0.56
N LEU A 197 9.54 23.46 -0.66
CA LEU A 197 10.55 23.23 -1.72
C LEU A 197 10.85 24.49 -2.56
N HIS A 198 10.90 25.67 -1.94
CA HIS A 198 11.27 26.90 -2.65
C HIS A 198 12.77 26.98 -2.93
N SER A 199 13.09 27.63 -4.05
CA SER A 199 14.42 27.91 -4.61
C SER A 199 15.36 28.57 -3.60
N ALA A 200 16.21 27.75 -2.97
CA ALA A 200 17.42 28.19 -2.30
C ALA A 200 18.60 27.75 -3.16
N SER A 201 19.68 28.52 -3.15
CA SER A 201 20.89 28.17 -3.92
C SER A 201 21.52 26.88 -3.40
N PHE A 202 22.26 26.15 -4.25
CA PHE A 202 22.92 24.91 -3.87
C PHE A 202 23.80 25.08 -2.62
N GLU A 203 24.59 26.15 -2.57
CA GLU A 203 25.46 26.43 -1.42
C GLU A 203 24.68 26.74 -0.12
N GLU A 204 23.53 27.41 -0.20
CA GLU A 204 22.64 27.61 0.95
C GLU A 204 22.04 26.29 1.44
N CYS A 205 21.60 25.43 0.52
CA CYS A 205 21.09 24.10 0.84
C CYS A 205 22.16 23.20 1.47
N LYS A 206 23.39 23.29 0.98
CA LYS A 206 24.54 22.49 1.44
C LYS A 206 24.96 22.88 2.85
N GLU A 207 25.06 24.17 3.12
CA GLU A 207 25.32 24.65 4.49
C GLU A 207 24.15 24.33 5.44
N THR A 208 22.91 24.39 4.95
CA THR A 208 21.74 23.97 5.76
C THR A 208 21.84 22.49 6.14
N LEU A 209 22.14 21.60 5.18
CA LEU A 209 22.27 20.16 5.44
C LEU A 209 23.40 19.87 6.43
N LYS A 210 24.57 20.47 6.21
CA LYS A 210 25.71 20.35 7.11
C LYS A 210 25.36 20.76 8.54
N ASN A 211 24.65 21.88 8.70
CA ASN A 211 24.23 22.36 10.02
C ASN A 211 23.19 21.45 10.67
N SER A 212 22.25 20.87 9.92
CA SER A 212 21.28 19.89 10.43
C SER A 212 21.96 18.61 10.92
N ILE A 213 22.84 18.02 10.10
CA ILE A 213 23.62 16.83 10.46
C ILE A 213 24.46 17.08 11.73
N LEU A 214 25.14 18.23 11.82
CA LEU A 214 25.94 18.57 12.99
C LEU A 214 25.11 18.68 14.26
N LYS A 215 23.88 19.21 14.17
CA LYS A 215 22.95 19.28 15.32
C LYS A 215 22.47 17.89 15.73
N GLU A 216 22.12 17.04 14.77
CA GLU A 216 21.68 15.67 15.03
C GLU A 216 22.78 14.85 15.73
N ILE A 217 24.01 14.89 15.19
CA ILE A 217 25.18 14.24 15.79
C ILE A 217 25.47 14.79 17.20
N SER A 218 25.35 16.10 17.40
CA SER A 218 25.59 16.74 18.70
C SER A 218 24.55 16.30 19.73
N SER A 219 23.28 16.23 19.33
CA SER A 219 22.17 15.75 20.17
C SER A 219 22.35 14.30 20.56
N ALA A 220 22.70 13.42 19.60
CA ALA A 220 22.98 12.01 19.86
C ALA A 220 24.17 11.81 20.83
N LYS A 221 25.25 12.57 20.66
CA LYS A 221 26.42 12.55 21.57
C LYS A 221 26.10 13.07 22.96
N GLU A 222 25.22 14.07 23.08
CA GLU A 222 24.79 14.57 24.38
C GLU A 222 23.96 13.51 25.12
N PHE A 223 23.09 12.81 24.39
CA PHE A 223 22.29 11.72 24.92
C PHE A 223 23.14 10.53 25.36
N GLU A 224 24.12 10.11 24.55
CA GLU A 224 25.06 9.02 24.88
C GLU A 224 25.83 9.26 26.20
N LYS A 225 26.13 10.52 26.53
CA LYS A 225 26.83 10.89 27.76
C LYS A 225 25.98 10.79 29.02
N ARG A 226 24.65 10.66 28.91
CA ARG A 226 23.74 10.59 30.06
C ARG A 226 23.54 9.13 30.46
N LEU A 227 24.20 8.72 31.56
CA LEU A 227 24.27 7.32 32.00
C LEU A 227 23.04 6.79 32.75
N ASN A 228 22.00 7.59 33.01
CA ASN A 228 20.76 7.16 33.67
C ASN A 228 19.60 8.09 33.28
N ILE A 229 18.95 7.78 32.16
CA ILE A 229 17.89 8.60 31.58
C ILE A 229 16.54 8.02 32.01
N ASP A 230 15.66 8.85 32.54
CA ASP A 230 14.29 8.43 32.86
C ASP A 230 13.45 8.27 31.57
N GLU A 231 12.29 7.62 31.69
CA GLU A 231 11.45 7.31 30.52
C GLU A 231 10.85 8.56 29.84
N GLU A 232 10.60 9.65 30.58
CA GLU A 232 10.11 10.91 30.02
C GLU A 232 11.21 11.66 29.28
N GLU A 233 12.44 11.70 29.82
CA GLU A 233 13.59 12.27 29.13
C GLU A 233 13.92 11.50 27.86
N LEU A 234 13.81 10.16 27.89
CA LEU A 234 13.95 9.32 26.70
C LEU A 234 12.88 9.65 25.64
N LYS A 235 11.62 9.86 26.05
CA LYS A 235 10.54 10.26 25.12
C LYS A 235 10.79 11.63 24.52
N LYS A 236 11.21 12.61 25.33
CA LYS A 236 11.58 13.96 24.85
C LYS A 236 12.74 13.90 23.86
N PHE A 237 13.78 13.13 24.16
CA PHE A 237 14.91 12.94 23.26
C PHE A 237 14.48 12.30 21.94
N LYS A 238 13.67 11.24 21.96
CA LYS A 238 13.14 10.63 20.74
C LYS A 238 12.34 11.61 19.89
N PHE A 239 11.56 12.49 20.52
CA PHE A 239 10.81 13.53 19.81
C PHE A 239 11.75 14.57 19.19
N GLN A 240 12.75 15.05 19.95
CA GLN A 240 13.77 15.97 19.44
C GLN A 240 14.60 15.37 18.31
N LEU A 241 14.97 14.09 18.41
CA LEU A 241 15.71 13.39 17.37
C LEU A 241 14.86 13.28 16.11
N LYS A 242 13.58 12.91 16.23
CA LYS A 242 12.65 12.89 15.11
C LYS A 242 12.54 14.24 14.40
N ASP A 243 12.48 15.34 15.16
CA ASP A 243 12.44 16.70 14.59
C ASP A 243 13.76 17.08 13.90
N LEU A 244 14.89 16.62 14.42
CA LEU A 244 16.22 16.84 13.82
C LEU A 244 16.41 16.01 12.55
N GLU A 245 16.06 14.72 12.57
CA GLU A 245 16.05 13.82 11.41
C GLU A 245 15.21 14.43 10.29
N TYR A 246 14.00 14.91 10.61
CA TYR A 246 13.14 15.63 9.67
C TYR A 246 13.84 16.86 9.05
N ALA A 247 14.54 17.65 9.86
CA ALA A 247 15.26 18.83 9.37
C ALA A 247 16.48 18.46 8.51
N THR A 248 17.16 17.36 8.82
CA THR A 248 18.27 16.81 8.03
C THR A 248 17.76 16.30 6.67
N ASP A 249 16.71 15.48 6.67
CA ASP A 249 16.09 14.94 5.47
C ASP A 249 15.63 16.06 4.53
N MET A 250 14.96 17.07 5.08
CA MET A 250 14.51 18.22 4.29
C MET A 250 15.65 19.02 3.67
N ALA A 251 16.76 19.18 4.40
CA ALA A 251 17.92 19.88 3.86
C ALA A 251 18.59 19.07 2.74
N TYR A 252 18.66 17.74 2.88
CA TYR A 252 19.20 16.85 1.86
C TYR A 252 18.38 16.90 0.57
N VAL A 253 17.06 16.83 0.70
CA VAL A 253 16.13 16.91 -0.43
C VAL A 253 16.27 18.23 -1.18
N LYS A 254 16.33 19.36 -0.45
CA LYS A 254 16.53 20.68 -1.07
C LYS A 254 17.87 20.78 -1.80
N LEU A 255 18.93 20.24 -1.22
CA LEU A 255 20.25 20.20 -1.85
C LEU A 255 20.23 19.39 -3.14
N ARG A 256 19.57 18.23 -3.14
CA ARG A 256 19.45 17.38 -4.31
C ARG A 256 18.64 18.05 -5.43
N ILE A 257 17.58 18.76 -5.07
CA ILE A 257 16.80 19.53 -6.05
C ILE A 257 17.64 20.66 -6.65
N ALA A 258 18.40 21.38 -5.83
CA ALA A 258 19.27 22.47 -6.27
C ALA A 258 20.46 21.97 -7.13
N SER A 259 21.02 20.79 -6.85
CA SER A 259 22.11 20.22 -7.65
C SER A 259 21.68 19.94 -9.08
N ASP A 260 20.48 19.41 -9.26
CA ASP A 260 19.96 19.12 -10.60
C ASP A 260 19.72 20.42 -11.41
N GLN A 261 19.38 21.53 -10.74
CA GLN A 261 19.19 22.83 -11.39
C GLN A 261 20.50 23.51 -11.81
N GLU A 262 21.61 23.26 -11.11
CA GLU A 262 22.93 23.78 -11.53
C GLU A 262 23.46 23.03 -12.75
N GLU A 263 23.26 21.70 -12.83
CA GLU A 263 23.66 20.88 -13.98
C GLU A 263 22.90 21.24 -15.28
N GLU A 264 21.67 21.78 -15.19
CA GLU A 264 20.91 22.24 -16.35
C GLU A 264 21.32 23.63 -16.87
N ASN A 265 22.06 24.41 -16.08
CA ASN A 265 22.49 25.77 -16.42
C ASN A 265 23.95 25.88 -16.89
N GLU A 266 24.70 24.77 -16.90
CA GLU A 266 26.06 24.64 -17.46
C GLU A 266 26.06 24.05 -18.87
#